data_AF-A0A2E4MDG7-F1
#
_entry.id   AF-A0A2E4MDG7-F1
#
_cell.length_a   1.000
_cell.length_b   1.000
_cell.length_c   1.000
_cell.angle_alpha   90.00
_cell.angle_beta   90.00
_cell.angle_gamma   90.00
#
_symmetry.space_group_name_H-M   'P 1'
#
loop_
_entity.id
_entity.type
_entity.pdbx_description
1 polymer ?
#
loop_
_entity_poly.entity_id
_entity_poly.type
_entity_poly.pdbx_seq_one_letter_code
_entity_poly.pdbx_strand_id
1 'polypeptide(L)' 'MNTPVIDINRVIEMAWEDRTPFDAIKDQYNISESAVIKIMRANLKQNSFRLWRERVTGRKTKHRSRSQSKTPRFRASTQL' A
#
# COMPACT_ATOMS: atom_id res chain seq x y z
N MET A 1 10.81 -5.77 35.03
CA MET A 1 9.46 -5.18 34.95
C MET A 1 9.09 -5.11 33.47
N ASN A 2 8.19 -5.95 32.98
CA ASN A 2 7.84 -6.04 31.56
C ASN A 2 6.43 -5.49 31.36
N THR A 3 6.29 -4.17 31.43
CA THR A 3 5.09 -3.50 30.93
C THR A 3 4.98 -3.80 29.44
N PRO A 4 3.83 -4.28 28.92
CA PRO A 4 3.61 -4.38 27.48
C PRO A 4 3.46 -2.97 26.94
N VAL A 5 4.57 -2.25 26.86
CA VAL A 5 4.69 -1.08 26.02
C VAL A 5 4.42 -1.59 24.62
N ILE A 6 3.41 -1.05 23.96
CA ILE A 6 3.18 -1.33 22.55
C ILE A 6 4.49 -0.97 21.86
N ASP A 7 5.26 -1.98 21.45
CA ASP A 7 6.56 -1.79 20.85
C ASP A 7 6.35 -1.12 19.50
N ILE A 8 6.43 0.21 19.49
CA ILE A 8 6.30 1.02 18.28
C ILE A 8 7.31 0.55 17.24
N ASN A 9 8.51 0.15 17.68
CA ASN A 9 9.52 -0.48 16.82
C ASN A 9 8.98 -1.77 16.18
N ARG A 10 8.34 -2.66 16.96
CA ARG A 10 7.75 -3.89 16.44
C ARG A 10 6.62 -3.64 15.46
N VAL A 11 5.76 -2.66 15.72
CA VAL A 11 4.70 -2.23 14.81
C VAL A 11 5.30 -1.65 13.52
N ILE A 12 6.37 -0.87 13.60
CA ILE A 12 7.08 -0.32 12.44
C ILE A 12 7.76 -1.42 11.63
N GLU A 13 8.42 -2.39 12.27
CA GLU A 13 9.01 -3.56 11.63
C GLU A 13 7.96 -4.37 10.87
N MET A 14 6.85 -4.71 11.54
CA MET A 14 5.74 -5.44 10.90
C MET A 14 5.10 -4.66 9.76
N ALA A 15 4.95 -3.33 9.89
CA ALA A 15 4.41 -2.48 8.84
C ALA A 15 5.40 -2.26 7.68
N TRP A 16 6.70 -2.46 7.91
CA TRP A 16 7.74 -2.47 6.86
C TRP A 16 7.85 -3.80 6.13
N GLU A 17 7.52 -4.91 6.79
CA GLU A 17 7.37 -6.20 6.11
C GLU A 17 6.19 -6.13 5.13
N ASP A 18 6.51 -6.09 3.84
CA ASP A 18 5.58 -5.96 2.70
C ASP A 18 4.47 -7.05 2.67
N ARG A 19 4.58 -8.05 3.55
CA ARG A 19 3.68 -9.19 3.69
C ARG A 19 2.75 -9.14 4.90
N THR A 20 2.84 -8.16 5.79
CA THR A 20 1.94 -8.08 6.95
C THR A 20 0.68 -7.29 6.58
N PRO A 21 -0.50 -7.92 6.47
CA PRO A 21 -1.73 -7.17 6.29
C PRO A 21 -2.00 -6.32 7.55
N PHE A 22 -2.58 -5.14 7.37
CA PHE A 22 -3.01 -4.30 8.50
C PHE A 22 -3.97 -5.04 9.45
N ASP A 23 -4.66 -6.06 8.95
CA ASP A 23 -5.51 -6.95 9.73
C ASP A 23 -4.75 -7.74 10.81
N ALA A 24 -3.53 -8.21 10.51
CA ALA A 24 -2.71 -8.94 11.49
C ALA A 24 -2.19 -8.01 12.62
N ILE A 25 -1.84 -6.78 12.25
CA ILE A 25 -1.44 -5.74 13.23
C ILE A 25 -2.65 -5.37 14.11
N LYS A 26 -3.83 -5.29 13.50
CA LYS A 26 -5.09 -5.06 14.22
C LYS A 26 -5.43 -6.22 15.15
N ASP A 27 -5.22 -7.47 14.76
CA ASP A 27 -5.49 -8.63 15.62
C ASP A 27 -4.56 -8.67 16.84
N GLN A 28 -3.26 -8.41 16.64
CA GLN A 28 -2.27 -8.48 17.72
C GLN A 28 -2.28 -7.27 18.66
N TYR A 29 -2.48 -6.07 18.12
CA TYR A 29 -2.34 -4.82 18.89
C TYR A 29 -3.66 -4.05 19.02
N ASN A 30 -4.75 -4.51 18.39
CA ASN A 30 -6.03 -3.83 18.32
C ASN A 30 -5.93 -2.41 17.73
N ILE A 31 -4.97 -2.19 16.82
CA ILE A 31 -4.68 -0.90 16.19
C ILE A 31 -5.27 -0.89 14.77
N SER A 32 -6.04 0.15 14.44
CA SER A 32 -6.57 0.33 13.08
C SER A 32 -5.49 0.77 12.09
N GLU A 33 -5.70 0.51 10.79
CA GLU A 33 -4.81 0.96 9.72
C GLU A 33 -4.48 2.46 9.84
N SER A 34 -5.48 3.29 10.12
CA SER A 34 -5.30 4.74 10.32
C SER A 34 -4.37 5.07 11.49
N ALA A 35 -4.40 4.29 12.57
CA ALA A 35 -3.52 4.49 13.70
C ALA A 35 -2.09 4.03 13.39
N VAL A 36 -1.90 2.93 12.66
CA VAL A 36 -0.58 2.51 12.13
C VAL A 36 0.02 3.60 11.23
N ILE A 37 -0.79 4.19 10.32
CA ILE A 37 -0.36 5.30 9.46
C ILE A 37 0.09 6.51 10.29
N LYS A 38 -0.65 6.86 11.35
CA LYS A 38 -0.26 7.95 12.26
C LYS A 38 1.05 7.66 12.98
N ILE A 39 1.24 6.44 13.48
CA ILE A 39 2.48 6.00 14.13
C ILE A 39 3.65 6.10 13.15
N MET A 40 3.49 5.58 11.94
CA MET A 40 4.52 5.66 10.90
C MET A 40 4.84 7.10 10.50
N ARG A 41 3.83 7.96 10.39
CA ARG A 41 4.03 9.38 10.05
C ARG A 41 4.75 10.14 11.17
N ALA A 42 4.53 9.77 12.44
CA ALA A 42 5.19 10.39 13.58
C ALA A 42 6.64 9.90 13.77
N ASN A 43 6.94 8.66 13.38
CA ASN A 43 8.25 8.04 13.63
C ASN A 43 9.20 8.07 12.41
N LEU A 44 8.67 8.12 11.18
CA LEU A 44 9.49 8.14 9.97
C LEU A 44 9.72 9.56 9.44
N LYS A 45 10.88 9.74 8.80
CA LYS A 45 11.14 10.93 7.98
C LYS A 45 10.21 10.95 6.77
N GLN A 46 9.90 12.15 6.29
CA GLN A 46 8.94 12.39 5.22
C GLN A 46 9.23 11.59 3.94
N ASN A 47 10.51 11.46 3.55
CA ASN A 47 10.93 10.63 2.41
C ASN A 47 10.71 9.13 2.64
N SER A 48 11.03 8.60 3.82
CA SER A 48 10.81 7.19 4.17
C SER A 48 9.32 6.84 4.22
N PHE A 49 8.49 7.76 4.75
CA PHE A 49 7.04 7.60 4.77
C PHE A 49 6.45 7.57 3.36
N ARG A 50 6.93 8.43 2.47
CA ARG A 50 6.49 8.47 1.06
C ARG A 50 6.79 7.14 0.35
N LEU A 51 8.01 6.63 0.48
CA LEU A 51 8.41 5.33 -0.08
C LEU A 51 7.56 4.18 0.48
N TRP A 52 7.32 4.16 1.78
CA TRP A 52 6.43 3.17 2.40
C TRP A 52 5.00 3.28 1.87
N ARG A 53 4.45 4.49 1.75
CA ARG A 53 3.11 4.71 1.20
C ARG A 53 2.99 4.27 -0.24
N GLU A 54 4.02 4.47 -1.06
CA GLU A 54 4.05 3.99 -2.45
C GLU A 54 4.01 2.46 -2.52
N ARG A 55 4.67 1.75 -1.59
CA ARG A 55 4.61 0.29 -1.49
C ARG A 55 3.26 -0.22 -1.00
N VAL A 56 2.76 0.31 0.12
CA VAL A 56 1.48 -0.10 0.74
C VAL A 56 0.27 0.26 -0.14
N THR A 57 0.28 1.44 -0.77
CA THR A 57 -0.75 1.87 -1.73
C THR A 57 -0.59 1.18 -3.08
N GLY A 58 0.61 0.68 -3.40
CA GLY A 58 0.94 -0.05 -4.62
C GLY A 58 0.08 -1.29 -4.85
N ARG A 59 -0.61 -1.80 -3.81
CA ARG A 59 -1.73 -2.75 -3.92
C ARG A 59 -3.01 -2.13 -4.52
N LYS A 60 -2.88 -1.18 -5.47
CA LYS A 60 -3.98 -0.83 -6.38
C LYS A 60 -4.23 -2.03 -7.29
N THR A 61 -5.12 -2.90 -6.82
CA THR A 61 -6.15 -3.58 -7.64
C THR A 61 -5.72 -3.97 -9.05
N LYS A 62 -5.41 -5.25 -9.22
CA LYS A 62 -5.05 -5.92 -10.48
C LYS A 62 -6.17 -5.96 -11.55
N HIS A 63 -7.27 -5.23 -11.38
CA HIS A 63 -8.34 -5.04 -12.38
C HIS A 63 -8.91 -3.62 -12.13
N ARG A 64 -9.27 -2.75 -13.08
CA ARG A 64 -9.79 -2.93 -14.43
C ARG A 64 -9.81 -1.54 -15.09
N SER A 65 -8.95 -1.29 -16.09
CA SER A 65 -9.20 -0.30 -17.17
C SER A 65 -8.13 -0.45 -18.24
N ARG A 66 -8.02 -1.68 -18.75
CA ARG A 66 -7.62 -1.92 -20.14
C ARG A 66 -8.82 -1.51 -21.00
N SER A 67 -9.11 -0.20 -21.10
CA SER A 67 -9.94 0.36 -22.17
C SER A 67 -8.98 0.74 -23.30
N GLN A 68 -8.58 -0.27 -24.07
CA GLN A 68 -9.14 -0.47 -25.41
C GLN A 68 -8.68 0.65 -26.34
N SER A 69 -7.45 0.49 -26.82
CA SER A 69 -7.11 0.63 -28.23
C SER A 69 -7.97 1.63 -29.02
N LYS A 70 -7.64 2.92 -28.95
CA LYS A 70 -7.96 3.85 -30.03
C LYS A 70 -6.87 3.75 -31.11
N THR A 71 -6.83 2.61 -31.80
CA THR A 71 -6.30 2.57 -33.18
C THR A 71 -7.48 2.86 -34.09
N PRO A 72 -7.59 4.05 -34.70
CA PRO A 72 -8.50 4.22 -35.81
C PRO A 72 -7.87 3.56 -37.06
N ARG A 73 -8.52 2.48 -37.50
CA ARG A 73 -8.77 2.11 -38.90
C ARG A 73 -7.55 1.79 -39.78
N PHE A 74 -7.34 0.49 -40.02
CA PHE A 74 -6.89 0.03 -41.33
C PHE A 74 -7.83 0.62 -42.40
N ARG A 75 -7.33 1.53 -43.24
CA ARG A 75 -7.96 1.84 -44.53
C ARG A 75 -7.41 0.84 -45.54
N ALA A 76 -8.16 -0.22 -45.82
CA ALA A 76 -8.01 -0.95 -47.06
C ALA A 76 -8.79 -0.18 -48.12
N SER A 77 -8.11 0.68 -48.88
CA SER A 77 -8.68 1.27 -50.10
C SER A 77 -8.50 0.28 -51.24
N THR A 78 -9.39 -0.71 -51.34
CA THR A 78 -9.56 -1.48 -52.57
C THR A 78 -11.01 -1.90 -52.66
N GLN A 79 -11.82 -1.10 -53.36
CA GLN A 79 -13.04 -1.59 -53.96
C GLN A 79 -13.12 -1.01 -55.38
N LEU A 80 -12.97 -1.95 -56.31
CA LEU A 80 -13.40 -2.03 -57.71
C LEU A 80 -13.76 -0.74 -58.45
#